data_AF-A0A5N6JJM7-F1
#
_entry.id   AF-A0A5N6JJM7-F1
#
_cell.length_a   1.000
_cell.length_b   1.000
_cell.length_c   1.000
_cell.angle_alpha   90.00
_cell.angle_beta   90.00
_cell.angle_gamma   90.00
#
_symmetry.space_group_name_H-M   'P 1'
#
loop_
_entity.id
_entity.type
_entity.pdbx_description
1 polymer ?
#
loop_
_entity_poly.entity_id
_entity_poly.type
_entity_poly.pdbx_seq_one_letter_code
_entity_poly.pdbx_strand_id
1 'polypeptide(L)'
;MIMGHAALGCHKPDGISLGIFGSHLTYSWPRFLEEVPACLTDMTPTGDTVGNDNGECDTMRGACFVGQGAFLHEVGHAFGAGHTTGIMARGYSKTWAMNFVAHETNGTAENDAKWDLQDALKFKSLPHFALPGDKPVSNDFRLAHVKVEVDFGLDNPDTMSIEGEYPEGLKVSCRAGLAQVGIENGGNPPIIHDFINVVTRKGACTRLSIDDVCAKFDQTQPLKVTAMGMNGKVSVVKDLWAMLKERPYIIIPGSNVTLRKQSVRSGDLDLNDHDQEFIKWAMLLHRRGRDGQLHRATSIDLRVGCTMDGAIVYYADGQQANCGPGHPHRFGGHASQRHDMSAEETITKVRVCKDDHGWRSLAGICMTLSNGDEWGHLNHNDHDSDSDSDNEDGEDGKSVVTLEPAEDEVIVGFYGQSHPMSGYTFEFGVLTGPRGVDLPENVYDLPEFKI
;
A
#
# COMPACT_ATOMS: atom_id res chain seq x y z
N MET A 1 10.77 40.62 -2.58
CA MET A 1 11.82 39.58 -2.67
C MET A 1 12.80 39.81 -1.52
N ILE A 2 13.02 38.81 -0.68
CA ILE A 2 13.95 38.89 0.45
C ILE A 2 15.34 38.50 -0.08
N MET A 3 16.30 39.44 -0.10
CA MET A 3 17.65 39.19 -0.59
C MET A 3 18.48 38.45 0.46
N GLY A 4 19.23 37.42 0.07
CA GLY A 4 20.13 36.67 0.95
C GLY A 4 19.43 35.75 1.96
N HIS A 5 18.14 35.48 1.79
CA HIS A 5 17.38 34.54 2.60
C HIS A 5 17.44 33.13 2.01
N ALA A 6 17.65 32.13 2.86
CA ALA A 6 17.50 30.72 2.54
C ALA A 6 16.69 30.04 3.65
N ALA A 7 15.68 29.28 3.22
CA ALA A 7 14.93 28.35 4.05
C ALA A 7 14.91 27.02 3.30
N LEU A 8 15.45 25.97 3.93
CA LEU A 8 15.55 24.65 3.33
C LEU A 8 15.75 23.60 4.42
N GLY A 9 14.95 22.55 4.35
CA GLY A 9 15.09 21.37 5.20
C GLY A 9 15.34 20.11 4.38
N CYS A 10 16.15 19.22 4.93
CA CYS A 10 16.45 17.92 4.35
C CYS A 10 16.58 16.87 5.45
N HIS A 11 15.91 15.73 5.22
CA HIS A 11 16.03 14.55 6.05
C HIS A 11 17.03 13.57 5.43
N LYS A 12 18.01 13.13 6.22
CA LYS A 12 18.94 12.08 5.84
C LYS A 12 18.98 11.01 6.95
N PRO A 13 18.23 9.90 6.82
CA PRO A 13 18.14 8.86 7.85
C PRO A 13 19.50 8.32 8.30
N ASP A 14 20.40 8.09 7.34
CA ASP A 14 21.74 7.51 7.58
C ASP A 14 22.84 8.59 7.69
N GLY A 15 22.47 9.82 8.08
CA GLY A 15 23.42 10.92 8.18
C GLY A 15 22.89 12.13 8.93
N ILE A 16 23.39 13.31 8.57
CA ILE A 16 22.98 14.56 9.19
C ILE A 16 21.76 15.10 8.43
N SER A 17 20.62 15.11 9.11
CA SER A 17 19.47 15.92 8.71
C SER A 17 19.71 17.39 9.06
N LEU A 18 19.29 18.30 8.20
CA LEU A 18 19.57 19.72 8.32
C LEU A 18 18.32 20.55 8.01
N GLY A 19 17.99 21.49 8.90
CA GLY A 19 17.04 22.56 8.65
C GLY A 19 17.75 23.91 8.71
N ILE A 20 17.65 24.70 7.65
CA ILE A 20 18.19 26.05 7.56
C ILE A 20 17.01 27.01 7.51
N PHE A 21 17.04 28.05 8.33
CA PHE A 21 16.06 29.13 8.30
C PHE A 21 16.77 30.49 8.35
N GLY A 22 16.15 31.52 7.76
CA GLY A 22 16.69 32.87 7.80
C GLY A 22 16.32 33.62 9.08
N SER A 23 17.31 34.18 9.77
CA SER A 23 17.13 34.91 11.05
C SER A 23 16.41 36.26 10.94
N HIS A 24 15.99 36.68 9.76
CA HIS A 24 15.45 38.01 9.49
C HIS A 24 14.22 38.41 10.33
N LEU A 25 13.48 37.46 10.91
CA LEU A 25 12.33 37.74 11.80
C LEU A 25 12.65 37.55 13.30
N THR A 26 13.86 37.10 13.67
CA THR A 26 14.18 36.76 15.08
C THR A 26 14.19 37.98 16.01
N TYR A 27 14.28 39.19 15.47
CA TYR A 27 14.17 40.43 16.25
C TYR A 27 12.79 40.62 16.91
N SER A 28 11.77 39.91 16.42
CA SER A 28 10.40 39.92 16.97
C SER A 28 10.16 38.83 18.01
N TRP A 29 11.13 37.94 18.25
CA TRP A 29 10.96 36.79 19.13
C TRP A 29 11.19 37.17 20.60
N PRO A 30 10.52 36.47 21.54
CA PRO A 30 10.78 36.66 22.96
C PRO A 30 12.20 36.21 23.29
N ARG A 31 12.89 36.99 24.11
CA ARG A 31 14.24 36.65 24.61
C ARG A 31 14.16 35.74 25.83
N PHE A 32 13.05 35.84 26.56
CA PHE A 32 12.75 35.08 27.77
C PHE A 32 11.29 34.60 27.75
N LEU A 33 10.97 33.57 28.52
CA LEU A 33 9.61 33.00 28.56
C LEU A 33 8.55 34.03 29.01
N GLU A 34 8.93 34.97 29.87
CA GLU A 34 8.06 36.02 30.38
C GLU A 34 7.61 37.01 29.28
N GLU A 35 8.37 37.11 28.18
CA GLU A 35 8.05 37.99 27.04
C GLU A 35 7.09 37.33 26.04
N VAL A 36 6.84 36.02 26.16
CA VAL A 36 6.00 35.26 25.21
C VAL A 36 4.63 35.93 25.01
N PRO A 37 3.85 36.28 26.05
CA PRO A 37 2.57 36.95 25.82
C PRO A 37 2.71 38.32 25.14
N ALA A 38 3.74 39.09 25.50
CA ALA A 38 3.95 40.44 24.95
C ALA A 38 4.29 40.37 23.45
N CYS A 39 5.23 39.52 23.05
CA CYS A 39 5.59 39.33 21.63
C CYS A 39 4.43 38.77 20.81
N LEU A 40 3.68 37.81 21.36
CA LEU A 40 2.58 37.15 20.65
C LEU A 40 1.28 37.96 20.61
N THR A 41 1.26 39.15 21.24
CA THR A 41 0.12 40.09 21.19
C THR A 41 0.51 41.48 20.67
N ASP A 42 1.77 41.67 20.26
CA ASP A 42 2.29 42.97 19.83
C ASP A 42 1.77 43.38 18.44
N MET A 43 0.80 44.28 18.44
CA MET A 43 0.19 44.84 17.22
C MET A 43 0.96 46.02 16.63
N THR A 44 2.15 46.37 17.16
CA THR A 44 2.93 47.47 16.59
C THR A 44 3.31 47.15 15.14
N PRO A 45 3.19 48.13 14.21
CA PRO A 45 3.58 47.93 12.83
C PRO A 45 5.06 47.58 12.71
N THR A 46 5.38 46.64 11.83
CA THR A 46 6.77 46.40 11.43
C THR A 46 7.30 47.55 10.58
N GLY A 47 8.61 47.81 10.61
CA GLY A 47 9.23 48.78 9.72
C GLY A 47 9.35 48.31 8.27
N ASP A 48 9.63 49.24 7.35
CA ASP A 48 9.64 49.04 5.88
C ASP A 48 10.72 48.06 5.36
N THR A 49 11.55 47.51 6.24
CA THR A 49 12.67 46.62 5.91
C THR A 49 12.37 45.15 6.21
N VAL A 50 11.20 44.84 6.77
CA VAL A 50 10.79 43.46 7.06
C VAL A 50 10.58 42.66 5.78
N GLY A 51 11.07 41.41 5.76
CA GLY A 51 10.71 40.46 4.73
C GLY A 51 9.24 40.05 4.89
N ASN A 52 8.38 40.48 3.97
CA ASN A 52 6.94 40.22 4.04
C ASN A 52 6.41 39.79 2.66
N ASP A 53 6.90 38.64 2.18
CA ASP A 53 6.54 38.06 0.89
C ASP A 53 5.06 37.68 0.78
N ASN A 54 4.46 37.22 1.88
CA ASN A 54 3.06 36.77 1.93
C ASN A 54 2.10 37.76 2.61
N GLY A 55 2.55 38.96 2.97
CA GLY A 55 1.68 40.00 3.57
C GLY A 55 1.23 39.72 5.01
N GLU A 56 1.92 38.86 5.75
CA GLU A 56 1.55 38.41 7.11
C GLU A 56 2.49 38.93 8.21
N CYS A 57 3.53 39.66 7.85
CA CYS A 57 4.48 40.27 8.77
C CYS A 57 4.27 41.79 8.85
N ASP A 58 3.03 42.27 8.85
CA ASP A 58 2.67 43.69 8.96
C ASP A 58 2.75 44.21 10.41
N THR A 59 2.73 43.29 11.38
CA THR A 59 2.78 43.54 12.82
C THR A 59 3.92 42.74 13.46
N MET A 60 4.45 43.22 14.59
CA MET A 60 5.48 42.51 15.36
C MET A 60 5.03 41.10 15.76
N ARG A 61 3.75 40.93 16.11
CA ARG A 61 3.10 39.63 16.30
C ARG A 61 3.18 38.75 15.05
N GLY A 62 2.78 39.28 13.89
CA GLY A 62 2.80 38.55 12.62
C GLY A 62 4.22 38.09 12.26
N ALA A 63 5.20 38.98 12.39
CA ALA A 63 6.62 38.66 12.24
C ALA A 63 7.09 37.57 13.22
N CYS A 64 6.62 37.60 14.47
CA CYS A 64 6.95 36.60 15.47
C CYS A 64 6.34 35.23 15.13
N PHE A 65 5.06 35.19 14.71
CA PHE A 65 4.36 33.95 14.35
C PHE A 65 5.01 33.29 13.14
N VAL A 66 5.20 34.07 12.06
CA VAL A 66 5.79 33.59 10.82
C VAL A 66 7.23 33.13 11.06
N GLY A 67 8.02 33.91 11.81
CA GLY A 67 9.40 33.55 12.12
C GLY A 67 9.52 32.23 12.88
N GLN A 68 8.83 32.09 14.01
CA GLN A 68 8.91 30.87 14.84
C GLN A 68 8.31 29.65 14.13
N GLY A 69 7.20 29.85 13.43
CA GLY A 69 6.55 28.78 12.68
C GLY A 69 7.37 28.31 11.48
N ALA A 70 7.97 29.22 10.72
CA ALA A 70 8.88 28.88 9.63
C ALA A 70 10.12 28.15 10.15
N PHE A 71 10.68 28.57 11.29
CA PHE A 71 11.76 27.82 11.93
C PHE A 71 11.35 26.38 12.23
N LEU A 72 10.17 26.16 12.82
CA LEU A 72 9.68 24.81 13.09
C LEU A 72 9.37 24.03 11.83
N HIS A 73 8.86 24.65 10.78
CA HIS A 73 8.66 24.01 9.47
C HIS A 73 9.95 23.34 8.96
N GLU A 74 11.08 24.06 9.03
CA GLU A 74 12.38 23.51 8.62
C GLU A 74 12.89 22.40 9.56
N VAL A 75 12.59 22.50 10.86
CA VAL A 75 12.85 21.41 11.82
C VAL A 75 12.00 20.18 11.48
N GLY A 76 10.76 20.37 11.05
CA GLY A 76 9.88 19.29 10.60
C GLY A 76 10.47 18.55 9.42
N HIS A 77 10.97 19.27 8.41
CA HIS A 77 11.70 18.69 7.29
C HIS A 77 12.96 17.93 7.74
N ALA A 78 13.74 18.44 8.70
CA ALA A 78 14.89 17.72 9.23
C ALA A 78 14.49 16.39 9.91
N PHE A 79 13.29 16.30 10.47
CA PHE A 79 12.73 15.05 11.00
C PHE A 79 11.97 14.20 9.97
N GLY A 80 11.94 14.59 8.69
CA GLY A 80 11.37 13.79 7.61
C GLY A 80 9.90 14.07 7.31
N ALA A 81 9.32 15.15 7.84
CA ALA A 81 8.00 15.59 7.42
C ALA A 81 8.04 16.20 6.02
N GLY A 82 7.03 15.88 5.20
CA GLY A 82 6.77 16.55 3.93
C GLY A 82 5.89 17.79 4.13
N HIS A 83 5.37 18.36 3.04
CA HIS A 83 4.35 19.42 3.11
C HIS A 83 2.97 18.83 3.43
N THR A 84 2.74 18.46 4.69
CA THR A 84 1.46 18.01 5.25
C THR A 84 0.64 19.20 5.78
N THR A 85 -0.41 18.96 6.57
CA THR A 85 -1.22 20.03 7.16
C THR A 85 -0.54 20.74 8.34
N GLY A 86 -1.20 21.77 8.87
CA GLY A 86 -0.73 22.47 10.06
C GLY A 86 0.56 23.26 9.84
N ILE A 87 1.58 23.08 10.69
CA ILE A 87 2.88 23.78 10.60
C ILE A 87 3.54 23.55 9.23
N MET A 88 3.43 22.34 8.67
CA MET A 88 4.00 22.01 7.36
C MET A 88 3.23 22.65 6.18
N ALA A 89 2.02 23.17 6.42
CA ALA A 89 1.23 23.96 5.48
C ALA A 89 1.11 25.44 5.92
N ARG A 90 2.06 25.94 6.72
CA ARG A 90 2.11 27.35 7.14
C ARG A 90 0.93 27.78 8.02
N GLY A 91 0.26 26.83 8.68
CA GLY A 91 -0.87 27.05 9.59
C GLY A 91 -0.55 27.93 10.80
N TYR A 92 0.73 28.14 11.10
CA TYR A 92 1.21 29.01 12.17
C TYR A 92 0.93 30.51 11.94
N SER A 93 0.76 30.99 10.71
CA SER A 93 0.76 32.44 10.44
C SER A 93 -0.37 33.22 11.13
N LYS A 94 -1.46 32.53 11.50
CA LYS A 94 -2.64 33.15 12.13
C LYS A 94 -2.89 32.67 13.55
N THR A 95 -2.56 31.42 13.84
CA THR A 95 -3.04 30.71 15.05
C THR A 95 -1.91 30.37 16.03
N TRP A 96 -0.66 30.75 15.75
CA TRP A 96 0.50 30.40 16.58
C TRP A 96 0.34 30.75 18.07
N ALA A 97 -0.20 31.93 18.38
CA ALA A 97 -0.42 32.34 19.77
C ALA A 97 -1.39 31.44 20.55
N MET A 98 -2.27 30.71 19.88
CA MET A 98 -3.25 29.82 20.54
C MET A 98 -2.58 28.70 21.34
N ASN A 99 -1.32 28.37 21.02
CA ASN A 99 -0.54 27.38 21.77
C ASN A 99 0.03 27.90 23.10
N PHE A 100 0.08 29.22 23.31
CA PHE A 100 0.81 29.83 24.44
C PHE A 100 -0.02 30.83 25.24
N VAL A 101 -0.96 31.53 24.60
CA VAL A 101 -1.74 32.61 25.20
C VAL A 101 -3.21 32.23 25.19
N ALA A 102 -3.84 32.23 26.37
CA ALA A 102 -5.28 32.04 26.49
C ALA A 102 -6.02 33.25 25.89
N HIS A 103 -7.01 32.99 25.06
CA HIS A 103 -7.92 33.99 24.50
C HIS A 103 -9.33 33.40 24.46
N GLU A 104 -10.36 34.25 24.63
CA GLU A 104 -11.76 33.82 24.71
C GLU A 104 -12.24 33.05 23.47
N THR A 105 -11.65 33.34 22.31
CA THR A 105 -11.95 32.67 21.04
C THR A 105 -11.19 31.36 20.83
N ASN A 106 -10.18 31.04 21.65
CA ASN A 106 -9.32 29.87 21.41
C ASN A 106 -10.05 28.54 21.62
N GLY A 107 -11.13 28.53 22.42
CA GLY A 107 -11.94 27.33 22.63
C GLY A 107 -12.89 26.99 21.47
N THR A 108 -13.09 27.91 20.52
CA THR A 108 -14.02 27.76 19.39
C THR A 108 -13.36 27.87 18.03
N ALA A 109 -12.19 28.51 17.94
CA ALA A 109 -11.41 28.61 16.71
C ALA A 109 -10.56 27.35 16.47
N GLU A 110 -10.42 26.97 15.20
CA GLU A 110 -9.49 25.92 14.81
C GLU A 110 -8.04 26.43 14.88
N ASN A 111 -7.17 25.63 15.51
CA ASN A 111 -5.74 25.92 15.62
C ASN A 111 -4.96 25.08 14.59
N ASP A 112 -4.50 25.74 13.53
CA ASP A 112 -3.64 25.15 12.49
C ASP A 112 -2.14 25.23 12.84
N ALA A 113 -1.76 25.89 13.92
CA ALA A 113 -0.40 25.95 14.41
C ALA A 113 0.00 24.69 15.19
N LYS A 114 -0.26 23.51 14.61
CA LYS A 114 0.02 22.18 15.18
C LYS A 114 0.72 21.30 14.16
N TRP A 115 1.40 20.27 14.63
CA TRP A 115 1.89 19.22 13.74
C TRP A 115 0.72 18.43 13.15
N ASP A 116 0.83 18.04 11.88
CA ASP A 116 -0.03 17.01 11.32
C ASP A 116 0.11 15.74 12.18
N LEU A 117 -1.01 15.06 12.41
CA LEU A 117 -1.02 13.85 13.22
C LEU A 117 -0.06 12.79 12.65
N GLN A 118 0.01 12.67 11.32
CA GLN A 118 0.91 11.75 10.65
C GLN A 118 2.36 12.03 11.04
N ASP A 119 2.76 13.29 11.02
CA ASP A 119 4.13 13.69 11.33
C ASP A 119 4.43 13.56 12.81
N ALA A 120 3.48 13.91 13.69
CA ALA A 120 3.62 13.71 15.13
C ALA A 120 3.86 12.22 15.47
N LEU A 121 3.14 11.29 14.83
CA LEU A 121 3.33 9.85 15.02
C LEU A 121 4.69 9.38 14.48
N LYS A 122 5.12 9.87 13.31
CA LYS A 122 6.47 9.58 12.79
C LYS A 122 7.55 10.09 13.74
N PHE A 123 7.45 11.32 14.21
CA PHE A 123 8.41 11.94 15.12
C PHE A 123 8.50 11.17 16.44
N LYS A 124 7.37 10.76 17.01
CA LYS A 124 7.32 9.93 18.21
C LYS A 124 8.10 8.61 18.06
N SER A 125 8.22 8.09 16.83
CA SER A 125 9.00 6.87 16.56
C SER A 125 10.51 7.09 16.45
N LEU A 126 10.97 8.35 16.47
CA LEU A 126 12.38 8.70 16.37
C LEU A 126 13.03 8.72 17.76
N PRO A 127 14.31 8.30 17.87
CA PRO A 127 15.05 8.32 19.14
C PRO A 127 15.10 9.70 19.82
N HIS A 128 15.03 10.78 19.03
CA HIS A 128 15.04 12.16 19.51
C HIS A 128 13.87 12.52 20.43
N PHE A 129 12.76 11.78 20.34
CA PHE A 129 11.54 12.02 21.11
C PHE A 129 11.33 10.99 22.22
N ALA A 130 12.27 10.06 22.42
CA ALA A 130 12.19 9.06 23.48
C ALA A 130 12.45 9.69 24.85
N LEU A 131 11.62 9.35 25.83
CA LEU A 131 11.80 9.73 27.23
C LEU A 131 12.63 8.69 28.00
N PRO A 132 13.25 9.06 29.13
CA PRO A 132 13.91 8.08 30.01
C PRO A 132 12.95 6.96 30.42
N GLY A 133 13.30 5.72 30.07
CA GLY A 133 12.48 4.53 30.36
C GLY A 133 11.63 4.04 29.19
N ASP A 134 11.52 4.80 28.10
CA ASP A 134 10.89 4.32 26.88
C ASP A 134 11.71 3.16 26.28
N LYS A 135 11.00 2.13 25.82
CA LYS A 135 11.63 1.05 25.07
C LYS A 135 11.94 1.54 23.66
N PRO A 136 13.08 1.14 23.07
CA PRO A 136 13.33 1.37 21.66
C PRO A 136 12.17 0.83 20.81
N VAL A 137 11.77 1.61 19.82
CA VAL A 137 10.75 1.19 18.86
C VAL A 137 11.30 0.00 18.06
N SER A 138 10.55 -1.09 18.01
CA SER A 138 10.98 -2.29 17.26
C SER A 138 10.98 -2.04 15.75
N ASN A 139 11.80 -2.82 15.03
CA ASN A 139 11.77 -2.82 13.57
C ASN A 139 10.39 -3.24 13.04
N ASP A 140 9.72 -4.22 13.66
CA ASP A 140 8.37 -4.63 13.26
C ASP A 140 7.37 -3.48 13.32
N PHE A 141 7.44 -2.64 14.35
CA PHE A 141 6.58 -1.47 14.46
C PHE A 141 6.89 -0.43 13.38
N ARG A 142 8.18 -0.17 13.11
CA ARG A 142 8.61 0.77 12.06
C ARG A 142 8.24 0.29 10.66
N LEU A 143 8.39 -1.01 10.42
CA LEU A 143 8.17 -1.63 9.12
C LEU A 143 6.71 -1.98 8.87
N ALA A 144 5.87 -2.19 9.89
CA ALA A 144 4.45 -2.50 9.70
C ALA A 144 3.74 -1.54 8.74
N HIS A 145 2.99 -2.09 7.77
CA HIS A 145 2.18 -1.33 6.83
C HIS A 145 0.70 -1.36 7.21
N VAL A 146 -0.02 -0.31 6.81
CA VAL A 146 -1.48 -0.29 6.92
C VAL A 146 -2.06 -1.01 5.70
N LYS A 147 -2.82 -2.07 5.95
CA LYS A 147 -3.52 -2.84 4.93
C LYS A 147 -4.98 -2.45 4.91
N VAL A 148 -5.51 -2.19 3.72
CA VAL A 148 -6.93 -1.98 3.46
C VAL A 148 -7.37 -3.09 2.52
N GLU A 149 -8.28 -3.92 2.97
CA GLU A 149 -8.70 -5.15 2.31
C GLU A 149 -10.21 -5.21 2.24
N VAL A 150 -10.71 -5.88 1.21
CA VAL A 150 -12.11 -6.27 1.11
C VAL A 150 -12.29 -7.63 1.78
N ASP A 151 -13.28 -7.71 2.65
CA ASP A 151 -13.65 -8.95 3.34
C ASP A 151 -14.84 -9.55 2.59
N PHE A 152 -14.73 -10.81 2.17
CA PHE A 152 -15.83 -11.54 1.53
C PHE A 152 -16.43 -12.60 2.47
N GLY A 153 -16.08 -12.58 3.76
CA GLY A 153 -16.58 -13.54 4.75
C GLY A 153 -16.14 -14.99 4.52
N LEU A 154 -15.10 -15.20 3.71
CA LEU A 154 -14.60 -16.54 3.34
C LEU A 154 -13.99 -17.31 4.51
N ASP A 155 -13.62 -16.61 5.58
CA ASP A 155 -13.10 -17.20 6.82
C ASP A 155 -14.19 -17.93 7.64
N ASN A 156 -15.48 -17.74 7.30
CA ASN A 156 -16.59 -18.39 7.97
C ASN A 156 -17.12 -19.59 7.15
N PRO A 157 -16.96 -20.83 7.63
CA PRO A 157 -17.38 -22.02 6.90
C PRO A 157 -18.90 -22.07 6.63
N ASP A 158 -19.71 -21.40 7.45
CA ASP A 158 -21.17 -21.32 7.24
C ASP A 158 -21.55 -20.40 6.06
N THR A 159 -20.68 -19.45 5.69
CA THR A 159 -20.92 -18.47 4.62
C THR A 159 -20.72 -19.07 3.23
N MET A 160 -19.94 -20.15 3.12
CA MET A 160 -19.73 -20.92 1.87
C MET A 160 -20.98 -21.72 1.41
N SER A 161 -22.04 -21.75 2.23
CA SER A 161 -23.25 -22.54 2.00
C SER A 161 -24.43 -21.76 1.39
N ILE A 162 -24.32 -20.43 1.29
CA ILE A 162 -25.39 -19.58 0.77
C ILE A 162 -25.17 -19.36 -0.73
N GLU A 163 -26.10 -19.86 -1.54
CA GLU A 163 -26.20 -19.49 -2.95
C GLU A 163 -26.36 -17.95 -3.07
N GLY A 164 -25.29 -17.26 -3.46
CA GLY A 164 -25.39 -16.01 -4.22
C GLY A 164 -24.92 -14.70 -3.58
N GLU A 165 -24.76 -14.58 -2.25
CA GLU A 165 -24.33 -13.33 -1.62
C GLU A 165 -23.30 -13.59 -0.51
N TYR A 166 -22.03 -13.34 -0.83
CA TYR A 166 -20.96 -13.25 0.16
C TYR A 166 -21.03 -11.87 0.83
N PRO A 167 -20.92 -11.76 2.17
CA PRO A 167 -20.93 -10.48 2.83
C PRO A 167 -19.70 -9.69 2.38
N GLU A 168 -19.95 -8.61 1.63
CA GLU A 168 -18.92 -7.69 1.15
C GLU A 168 -18.66 -6.66 2.26
N GLY A 169 -17.47 -6.72 2.85
CA GLY A 169 -17.03 -5.93 3.98
C GLY A 169 -15.71 -5.20 3.72
N LEU A 170 -15.37 -4.28 4.63
CA LEU A 170 -14.09 -3.59 4.68
C LEU A 170 -13.30 -4.06 5.89
N LYS A 171 -12.04 -4.42 5.69
CA LYS A 171 -11.08 -4.75 6.74
C LYS A 171 -9.88 -3.83 6.63
N VAL A 172 -9.55 -3.13 7.71
CA VAL A 172 -8.35 -2.31 7.82
C VAL A 172 -7.50 -2.85 8.94
N SER A 173 -6.20 -3.08 8.70
CA SER A 173 -5.31 -3.61 9.72
C SER A 173 -3.91 -3.00 9.68
N CYS A 174 -3.26 -2.93 10.84
CA CYS A 174 -1.87 -2.52 10.96
C CYS A 174 -1.26 -3.14 12.23
N ARG A 175 -0.13 -3.84 12.09
CA ARG A 175 0.58 -4.46 13.22
C ARG A 175 1.16 -3.44 14.21
N ALA A 176 1.49 -2.23 13.75
CA ALA A 176 1.87 -1.12 14.63
C ALA A 176 0.67 -0.56 15.45
N GLY A 177 -0.56 -0.99 15.15
CA GLY A 177 -1.78 -0.37 15.63
C GLY A 177 -2.31 0.67 14.63
N LEU A 178 -3.61 0.87 14.63
CA LEU A 178 -4.33 1.89 13.88
C LEU A 178 -4.40 3.16 14.72
N ALA A 179 -4.14 4.30 14.09
CA ALA A 179 -4.32 5.63 14.68
C ALA A 179 -5.67 6.22 14.26
N GLN A 180 -5.98 6.20 12.96
CA GLN A 180 -7.22 6.75 12.43
C GLN A 180 -7.61 6.03 11.14
N VAL A 181 -8.91 5.84 10.92
CA VAL A 181 -9.47 5.39 9.64
C VAL A 181 -10.60 6.33 9.23
N GLY A 182 -10.41 7.05 8.13
CA GLY A 182 -11.40 7.92 7.50
C GLY A 182 -12.05 7.24 6.31
N ILE A 183 -13.38 7.34 6.21
CA ILE A 183 -14.18 6.81 5.10
C ILE A 183 -14.99 7.97 4.49
N GLU A 184 -14.77 8.22 3.21
CA GLU A 184 -15.40 9.27 2.41
C GLU A 184 -16.25 8.62 1.31
N ASN A 185 -17.51 9.02 1.19
CA ASN A 185 -18.41 8.52 0.15
C ASN A 185 -19.27 9.65 -0.43
N GLY A 186 -18.87 10.12 -1.61
CA GLY A 186 -19.48 11.29 -2.26
C GLY A 186 -19.28 12.60 -1.49
N GLY A 187 -20.31 13.45 -1.47
CA GLY A 187 -20.28 14.75 -0.77
C GLY A 187 -20.61 14.69 0.73
N ASN A 188 -20.75 13.49 1.30
CA ASN A 188 -21.01 13.34 2.73
C ASN A 188 -19.76 13.68 3.56
N PRO A 189 -19.92 14.22 4.78
CA PRO A 189 -18.79 14.38 5.68
C PRO A 189 -18.07 13.05 5.92
N PRO A 190 -16.73 13.06 6.00
CA PRO A 190 -15.96 11.84 6.25
C PRO A 190 -16.33 11.22 7.59
N ILE A 191 -16.55 9.90 7.61
CA ILE A 191 -16.67 9.13 8.84
C ILE A 191 -15.26 8.87 9.35
N ILE A 192 -14.94 9.38 10.53
CA ILE A 192 -13.62 9.23 11.15
C ILE A 192 -13.71 8.28 12.34
N HIS A 193 -13.00 7.15 12.25
CA HIS A 193 -12.73 6.25 13.36
C HIS A 193 -11.37 6.62 13.97
N ASP A 194 -11.37 7.18 15.19
CA ASP A 194 -10.17 7.58 15.92
C ASP A 194 -9.81 6.52 16.99
N PHE A 195 -8.55 6.07 16.95
CA PHE A 195 -8.02 5.03 17.84
C PHE A 195 -6.89 5.53 18.74
N ILE A 196 -6.46 6.80 18.63
CA ILE A 196 -5.27 7.33 19.34
C ILE A 196 -5.42 7.22 20.86
N ASN A 197 -6.62 7.48 21.36
CA ASN A 197 -6.93 7.43 22.79
C ASN A 197 -7.58 6.11 23.22
N VAL A 198 -7.75 5.15 22.30
CA VAL A 198 -8.40 3.87 22.57
C VAL A 198 -7.35 2.88 23.09
N VAL A 199 -7.02 3.01 24.37
CA VAL A 199 -6.25 1.97 25.08
C VAL A 199 -7.21 0.87 25.50
N THR A 200 -7.34 -0.18 24.67
CA THR A 200 -8.11 -1.35 25.08
C THR A 200 -7.33 -2.12 26.16
N ARG A 201 -8.03 -2.97 26.95
CA ARG A 201 -7.37 -3.90 27.89
C ARG A 201 -6.37 -4.86 27.20
N LYS A 202 -6.37 -4.94 25.86
CA LYS A 202 -5.51 -5.78 25.02
C LYS A 202 -4.42 -5.00 24.25
N GLY A 203 -4.28 -3.69 24.47
CA GLY A 203 -3.31 -2.85 23.75
C GLY A 203 -3.95 -1.97 22.68
N ALA A 204 -3.11 -1.49 21.72
CA ALA A 204 -3.55 -0.68 20.59
C ALA A 204 -4.51 -1.46 19.68
N CYS A 205 -5.52 -0.79 19.12
CA CYS A 205 -6.42 -1.39 18.13
C CYS A 205 -5.63 -1.69 16.85
N THR A 206 -5.54 -2.95 16.43
CA THR A 206 -4.77 -3.35 15.22
C THR A 206 -5.66 -3.65 14.01
N ARG A 207 -6.98 -3.72 14.19
CA ARG A 207 -7.94 -4.06 13.13
C ARG A 207 -9.26 -3.31 13.32
N LEU A 208 -9.80 -2.80 12.21
CA LEU A 208 -11.17 -2.36 12.04
C LEU A 208 -11.84 -3.25 11.00
N SER A 209 -13.06 -3.70 11.26
CA SER A 209 -13.89 -4.43 10.31
C SER A 209 -15.26 -3.77 10.23
N ILE A 210 -15.77 -3.59 9.02
CA ILE A 210 -17.10 -3.07 8.72
C ILE A 210 -17.76 -4.03 7.75
N ASP A 211 -18.78 -4.73 8.24
CA ASP A 211 -19.55 -5.66 7.40
C ASP A 211 -20.59 -4.89 6.56
N ASP A 212 -21.09 -5.52 5.50
CA ASP A 212 -22.18 -5.04 4.63
C ASP A 212 -21.93 -3.62 4.07
N VAL A 213 -20.72 -3.36 3.56
CA VAL A 213 -20.38 -2.02 3.07
C VAL A 213 -21.28 -1.57 1.93
N CYS A 214 -21.73 -2.49 1.08
CA CYS A 214 -22.64 -2.24 -0.03
C CYS A 214 -24.03 -1.75 0.39
N ALA A 215 -24.47 -2.06 1.61
CA ALA A 215 -25.72 -1.57 2.18
C ALA A 215 -25.53 -0.25 2.95
N LYS A 216 -24.31 0.01 3.47
CA LYS A 216 -24.00 1.17 4.31
C LYS A 216 -23.60 2.42 3.53
N PHE A 217 -23.10 2.27 2.31
CA PHE A 217 -22.55 3.36 1.50
C PHE A 217 -23.16 3.39 0.09
N ASP A 218 -23.22 4.59 -0.50
CA ASP A 218 -23.72 4.80 -1.86
C ASP A 218 -22.69 4.30 -2.89
N GLN A 219 -23.08 3.26 -3.63
CA GLN A 219 -22.25 2.63 -4.66
C GLN A 219 -22.12 3.46 -5.94
N THR A 220 -22.94 4.51 -6.12
CA THR A 220 -22.84 5.42 -7.26
C THR A 220 -21.72 6.47 -7.09
N GLN A 221 -21.19 6.58 -5.88
CA GLN A 221 -20.09 7.48 -5.53
C GLN A 221 -18.86 6.66 -5.13
N PRO A 222 -17.62 7.12 -5.45
CA PRO A 222 -16.42 6.46 -4.97
C PRO A 222 -16.42 6.32 -3.45
N LEU A 223 -15.98 5.17 -2.95
CA LEU A 223 -15.79 4.94 -1.51
C LEU A 223 -14.29 5.02 -1.17
N LYS A 224 -13.83 6.22 -0.82
CA LYS A 224 -12.43 6.46 -0.48
C LYS A 224 -12.17 6.09 0.98
N VAL A 225 -11.10 5.34 1.23
CA VAL A 225 -10.65 4.94 2.57
C VAL A 225 -9.25 5.48 2.80
N THR A 226 -9.06 6.27 3.84
CA THR A 226 -7.76 6.78 4.29
C THR A 226 -7.46 6.20 5.67
N ALA A 227 -6.43 5.37 5.78
CA ALA A 227 -6.08 4.69 7.02
C ALA A 227 -4.65 5.02 7.46
N MET A 228 -4.46 5.30 8.74
CA MET A 228 -3.19 5.69 9.35
C MET A 228 -2.82 4.73 10.48
N GLY A 229 -1.58 4.25 10.47
CA GLY A 229 -1.00 3.46 11.55
C GLY A 229 -0.40 4.32 12.66
N MET A 230 -0.22 3.76 13.86
CA MET A 230 0.44 4.44 14.99
C MET A 230 1.92 4.76 14.74
N ASN A 231 2.51 4.22 13.66
CA ASN A 231 3.84 4.57 13.17
C ASN A 231 3.84 5.73 12.16
N GLY A 232 2.67 6.35 11.90
CA GLY A 232 2.51 7.46 10.95
C GLY A 232 2.57 7.06 9.47
N LYS A 233 2.60 5.75 9.14
CA LYS A 233 2.37 5.29 7.76
C LYS A 233 0.89 5.40 7.42
N VAL A 234 0.61 5.82 6.19
CA VAL A 234 -0.75 6.05 5.67
C VAL A 234 -0.96 5.18 4.44
N SER A 235 -2.14 4.60 4.32
CA SER A 235 -2.63 3.94 3.11
C SER A 235 -3.92 4.62 2.67
N VAL A 236 -4.04 4.88 1.36
CA VAL A 236 -5.21 5.52 0.76
C VAL A 236 -5.73 4.64 -0.36
N VAL A 237 -6.97 4.17 -0.23
CA VAL A 237 -7.74 3.53 -1.30
C VAL A 237 -8.67 4.59 -1.86
N LYS A 238 -8.51 4.95 -3.13
CA LYS A 238 -9.31 6.02 -3.77
C LYS A 238 -10.76 5.59 -4.00
N ASP A 239 -10.98 4.31 -4.29
CA ASP A 239 -12.31 3.74 -4.47
C ASP A 239 -12.34 2.24 -4.10
N LEU A 240 -12.95 1.91 -2.97
CA LEU A 240 -13.10 0.55 -2.48
C LEU A 240 -14.00 -0.29 -3.40
N TRP A 241 -14.94 0.31 -4.13
CA TRP A 241 -15.80 -0.41 -5.06
C TRP A 241 -15.00 -1.06 -6.19
N ALA A 242 -13.90 -0.44 -6.62
CA ALA A 242 -13.00 -1.03 -7.59
C ALA A 242 -12.34 -2.30 -7.06
N MET A 243 -11.97 -2.32 -5.77
CA MET A 243 -11.42 -3.52 -5.11
C MET A 243 -12.47 -4.62 -4.94
N LEU A 244 -13.71 -4.28 -4.60
CA LEU A 244 -14.81 -5.26 -4.47
C LEU A 244 -15.16 -5.94 -5.81
N LYS A 245 -14.97 -5.24 -6.93
CA LYS A 245 -15.09 -5.85 -8.27
C LYS A 245 -13.99 -6.88 -8.55
N GLU A 246 -12.82 -6.73 -7.94
CA GLU A 246 -11.72 -7.71 -8.02
C GLU A 246 -11.96 -8.88 -7.07
N ARG A 247 -12.99 -9.69 -7.37
CA ARG A 247 -13.36 -10.84 -6.55
C ARG A 247 -12.17 -11.80 -6.40
N PRO A 248 -11.93 -12.38 -5.20
CA PRO A 248 -10.90 -13.37 -4.96
C PRO A 248 -11.30 -14.76 -5.48
N TYR A 249 -12.40 -14.84 -6.24
CA TYR A 249 -12.91 -16.04 -6.84
C TYR A 249 -13.66 -15.74 -8.15
N ILE A 250 -13.81 -16.76 -8.99
CA ILE A 250 -14.62 -16.75 -10.21
C ILE A 250 -15.71 -17.81 -10.05
N ILE A 251 -16.96 -17.38 -10.01
CA ILE A 251 -18.12 -18.29 -9.97
C ILE A 251 -18.40 -18.74 -11.40
N ILE A 252 -18.48 -20.05 -11.63
CA ILE A 252 -18.79 -20.58 -12.96
C ILE A 252 -20.32 -20.67 -13.12
N PRO A 253 -20.94 -19.84 -14.00
CA PRO A 253 -22.40 -19.75 -14.08
C PRO A 253 -23.06 -21.09 -14.37
N GLY A 254 -24.17 -21.40 -13.70
CA GLY A 254 -24.90 -22.65 -13.91
C GLY A 254 -24.18 -23.90 -13.39
N SER A 255 -23.20 -23.76 -12.50
CA SER A 255 -22.51 -24.86 -11.84
C SER A 255 -22.19 -24.53 -10.38
N ASN A 256 -21.84 -25.55 -9.60
CA ASN A 256 -21.36 -25.40 -8.22
C ASN A 256 -19.82 -25.23 -8.15
N VAL A 257 -19.15 -25.01 -9.29
CA VAL A 257 -17.70 -24.84 -9.33
C VAL A 257 -17.36 -23.37 -9.14
N THR A 258 -16.46 -23.12 -8.19
CA THR A 258 -15.86 -21.81 -7.94
C THR A 258 -14.36 -21.95 -8.07
N LEU A 259 -13.74 -21.06 -8.85
CA LEU A 259 -12.28 -20.97 -8.93
C LEU A 259 -11.79 -19.95 -7.91
N ARG A 260 -10.85 -20.31 -7.04
CA ARG A 260 -10.23 -19.35 -6.11
C ARG A 260 -9.00 -18.71 -6.74
N LYS A 261 -8.73 -17.48 -6.32
CA LYS A 261 -7.59 -16.69 -6.79
C LYS A 261 -6.63 -16.47 -5.62
N GLN A 262 -5.37 -16.80 -5.83
CA GLN A 262 -4.28 -16.41 -4.93
C GLN A 262 -3.18 -15.74 -5.78
N SER A 263 -2.65 -14.61 -5.35
CA SER A 263 -1.57 -13.92 -6.09
C SER A 263 -0.53 -13.28 -5.20
N VAL A 264 0.61 -13.04 -5.83
CA VAL A 264 1.70 -12.24 -5.32
C VAL A 264 1.74 -10.95 -6.14
N ARG A 265 1.62 -9.80 -5.46
CA ARG A 265 1.70 -8.46 -6.05
C ARG A 265 3.03 -7.80 -5.69
N SER A 266 3.56 -7.03 -6.63
CA SER A 266 4.68 -6.12 -6.41
C SER A 266 4.24 -4.94 -5.55
N GLY A 267 5.17 -4.37 -4.77
CA GLY A 267 4.86 -3.21 -3.92
C GLY A 267 4.39 -2.00 -4.73
N ASP A 268 4.87 -1.86 -5.97
CA ASP A 268 4.47 -0.78 -6.87
C ASP A 268 3.01 -0.89 -7.33
N LEU A 269 2.52 -2.11 -7.55
CA LEU A 269 1.11 -2.35 -7.86
C LEU A 269 0.20 -2.07 -6.65
N ASP A 270 0.72 -2.24 -5.43
CA ASP A 270 -0.01 -1.94 -4.19
C ASP A 270 -0.02 -0.43 -3.85
N LEU A 271 0.92 0.35 -4.39
CA LEU A 271 0.92 1.80 -4.31
C LEU A 271 -0.14 2.33 -5.30
N ASN A 272 -1.30 2.77 -4.78
CA ASN A 272 -2.47 3.27 -5.52
C ASN A 272 -2.24 4.58 -6.35
N ASP A 273 -1.07 4.77 -6.94
CA ASP A 273 -0.75 5.86 -7.84
C ASP A 273 -1.14 5.49 -9.28
N HIS A 274 -2.44 5.57 -9.56
CA HIS A 274 -3.14 5.08 -10.76
C HIS A 274 -2.79 5.77 -12.11
N ASP A 275 -1.57 6.21 -12.34
CA ASP A 275 -1.18 6.75 -13.66
C ASP A 275 -0.67 5.67 -14.63
N GLN A 276 -0.35 4.46 -14.14
CA GLN A 276 0.18 3.38 -14.96
C GLN A 276 -0.90 2.32 -15.26
N GLU A 277 -1.31 2.23 -16.53
CA GLU A 277 -2.24 1.18 -16.98
C GLU A 277 -1.52 -0.17 -17.08
N PHE A 278 -1.99 -1.17 -16.33
CA PHE A 278 -1.53 -2.56 -16.44
C PHE A 278 -2.50 -3.39 -17.29
N ILE A 279 -1.94 -4.35 -18.05
CA ILE A 279 -2.76 -5.35 -18.75
C ILE A 279 -3.09 -6.49 -17.79
N LYS A 280 -4.38 -6.79 -17.64
CA LYS A 280 -4.86 -7.96 -16.89
C LYS A 280 -4.96 -9.15 -17.82
N TRP A 281 -4.52 -10.31 -17.36
CA TRP A 281 -4.60 -11.56 -18.11
C TRP A 281 -4.98 -12.71 -17.19
N ALA A 282 -5.70 -13.70 -17.71
CA ALA A 282 -5.99 -14.95 -17.03
C ALA A 282 -6.14 -16.09 -18.04
N MET A 283 -5.68 -17.27 -17.68
CA MET A 283 -5.74 -18.45 -18.55
C MET A 283 -5.88 -19.72 -17.75
N LEU A 284 -6.41 -20.75 -18.40
CA LEU A 284 -6.54 -22.09 -17.87
C LEU A 284 -5.47 -23.01 -18.47
N LEU A 285 -5.10 -24.04 -17.71
CA LEU A 285 -4.21 -25.12 -18.16
C LEU A 285 -4.89 -26.05 -19.17
N HIS A 286 -6.20 -25.90 -19.37
CA HIS A 286 -6.95 -26.48 -20.48
C HIS A 286 -7.58 -25.36 -21.30
N ARG A 287 -7.69 -25.58 -22.62
CA ARG A 287 -8.12 -24.56 -23.57
C ARG A 287 -9.01 -25.16 -24.64
N ARG A 288 -10.07 -24.45 -25.04
CA ARG A 288 -10.82 -24.80 -26.25
C ARG A 288 -10.03 -24.43 -27.52
N GLY A 289 -9.70 -25.44 -28.32
CA GLY A 289 -9.03 -25.30 -29.61
C GLY A 289 -9.99 -24.83 -30.71
N ARG A 290 -9.45 -24.55 -31.91
CA ARG A 290 -10.25 -24.17 -33.09
C ARG A 290 -11.13 -25.32 -33.61
N ASP A 291 -10.77 -26.54 -33.26
CA ASP A 291 -11.52 -27.77 -33.51
C ASP A 291 -12.68 -27.98 -32.52
N GLY A 292 -12.85 -27.08 -31.54
CA GLY A 292 -13.87 -27.16 -30.49
C GLY A 292 -13.52 -28.11 -29.35
N GLN A 293 -12.40 -28.85 -29.46
CA GLN A 293 -11.94 -29.80 -28.44
C GLN A 293 -11.13 -29.09 -27.36
N LEU A 294 -11.05 -29.69 -26.17
CA LEU A 294 -10.21 -29.20 -25.09
C LEU A 294 -8.79 -29.77 -25.22
N HIS A 295 -7.80 -28.87 -25.23
CA HIS A 295 -6.39 -29.19 -25.31
C HIS A 295 -5.71 -28.81 -23.99
N ARG A 296 -4.98 -29.75 -23.40
CA ARG A 296 -4.20 -29.52 -22.18
C ARG A 296 -2.92 -28.75 -22.46
N ALA A 297 -2.41 -28.07 -21.44
CA ALA A 297 -1.04 -27.56 -21.40
C ALA A 297 -0.05 -28.74 -21.44
N THR A 298 0.97 -28.61 -22.29
CA THR A 298 2.02 -29.62 -22.49
C THR A 298 3.39 -29.14 -22.01
N SER A 299 3.59 -27.84 -21.88
CA SER A 299 4.81 -27.27 -21.31
C SER A 299 4.58 -25.82 -20.90
N ILE A 300 5.39 -25.36 -19.94
CA ILE A 300 5.38 -23.98 -19.45
C ILE A 300 6.81 -23.45 -19.47
N ASP A 301 7.00 -22.32 -20.15
CA ASP A 301 8.27 -21.58 -20.20
C ASP A 301 8.19 -20.37 -19.28
N LEU A 302 8.87 -20.45 -18.14
CA LEU A 302 8.96 -19.37 -17.16
C LEU A 302 10.07 -18.40 -17.59
N ARG A 303 9.71 -17.14 -17.83
CA ARG A 303 10.58 -16.12 -18.39
C ARG A 303 11.11 -15.22 -17.29
N VAL A 304 12.38 -15.40 -16.93
CA VAL A 304 13.03 -14.66 -15.83
C VAL A 304 14.35 -14.06 -16.28
N GLY A 305 14.46 -12.74 -16.15
CA GLY A 305 15.63 -11.92 -16.47
C GLY A 305 16.26 -11.35 -15.21
N CYS A 306 16.57 -10.05 -15.23
CA CYS A 306 16.85 -9.30 -14.00
C CYS A 306 15.57 -9.08 -13.15
N THR A 307 14.40 -9.32 -13.76
CA THR A 307 13.07 -9.29 -13.16
C THR A 307 12.22 -10.40 -13.79
N MET A 308 10.99 -10.60 -13.34
CA MET A 308 10.05 -11.56 -13.91
C MET A 308 9.43 -11.00 -15.20
N ASP A 309 9.95 -11.45 -16.35
CA ASP A 309 9.48 -11.03 -17.66
C ASP A 309 8.06 -11.55 -17.95
N GLY A 310 7.71 -12.78 -17.52
CA GLY A 310 6.40 -13.39 -17.74
C GLY A 310 6.46 -14.92 -17.81
N ALA A 311 5.47 -15.55 -18.43
CA ALA A 311 5.52 -16.98 -18.76
C ALA A 311 4.77 -17.29 -20.08
N ILE A 312 5.06 -18.44 -20.68
CA ILE A 312 4.38 -18.93 -21.89
C ILE A 312 3.86 -20.34 -21.62
N VAL A 313 2.57 -20.56 -21.84
CA VAL A 313 1.93 -21.87 -21.76
C VAL A 313 1.73 -22.41 -23.17
N TYR A 314 2.21 -23.62 -23.43
CA TYR A 314 2.02 -24.32 -24.70
C TYR A 314 0.98 -25.42 -24.55
N TYR A 315 0.13 -25.58 -25.56
CA TYR A 315 -0.98 -26.54 -25.56
C TYR A 315 -0.77 -27.68 -26.57
N ALA A 316 -1.51 -28.78 -26.38
CA ALA A 316 -1.41 -29.98 -27.20
C ALA A 316 -1.76 -29.78 -28.68
N ASP A 317 -2.56 -28.77 -29.02
CA ASP A 317 -2.88 -28.38 -30.40
C ASP A 317 -1.77 -27.53 -31.07
N GLY A 318 -0.66 -27.31 -30.37
CA GLY A 318 0.47 -26.51 -30.83
C GLY A 318 0.27 -25.00 -30.66
N GLN A 319 -0.86 -24.56 -30.10
CA GLN A 319 -1.04 -23.14 -29.75
C GLN A 319 -0.28 -22.79 -28.46
N GLN A 320 -0.07 -21.50 -28.25
CA GLN A 320 0.53 -20.96 -27.03
C GLN A 320 -0.29 -19.77 -26.51
N ALA A 321 -0.14 -19.47 -25.23
CA ALA A 321 -0.69 -18.28 -24.58
C ALA A 321 0.36 -17.65 -23.65
N ASN A 322 0.38 -16.33 -23.60
CA ASN A 322 1.30 -15.57 -22.76
C ASN A 322 0.65 -15.26 -21.41
N CYS A 323 1.32 -15.58 -20.31
CA CYS A 323 1.05 -14.97 -19.00
C CYS A 323 1.62 -13.54 -19.04
N GLY A 324 0.90 -12.63 -19.69
CA GLY A 324 1.38 -11.30 -20.05
C GLY A 324 0.65 -10.74 -21.27
N PRO A 325 1.32 -9.97 -22.15
CA PRO A 325 0.70 -9.36 -23.33
C PRO A 325 0.03 -10.39 -24.27
N GLY A 326 -1.24 -10.13 -24.63
CA GLY A 326 -2.03 -11.00 -25.51
C GLY A 326 -1.67 -10.96 -26.99
N HIS A 327 -0.92 -9.93 -27.42
CA HIS A 327 -0.32 -9.89 -28.75
C HIS A 327 0.99 -10.69 -28.80
N PRO A 328 1.50 -11.06 -29.98
CA PRO A 328 2.84 -11.62 -30.11
C PRO A 328 3.85 -10.75 -29.36
N HIS A 329 4.55 -11.35 -28.40
CA HIS A 329 5.47 -10.67 -27.51
C HIS A 329 6.70 -11.54 -27.34
N ARG A 330 7.88 -10.91 -27.35
CA ARG A 330 9.16 -11.59 -27.16
C ARG A 330 9.66 -11.29 -25.76
N PHE A 331 9.42 -12.22 -24.84
CA PHE A 331 9.94 -12.14 -23.49
C PHE A 331 11.47 -12.19 -23.49
N GLY A 332 12.07 -11.43 -22.58
CA GLY A 332 13.48 -11.50 -22.26
C GLY A 332 13.81 -12.75 -21.45
N GLY A 333 14.73 -12.60 -20.52
CA GLY A 333 14.99 -13.61 -19.50
C GLY A 333 16.19 -14.50 -19.77
N HIS A 334 17.34 -14.13 -19.21
CA HIS A 334 18.58 -14.90 -19.31
C HIS A 334 18.54 -16.19 -18.48
N ALA A 335 17.68 -16.25 -17.46
CA ALA A 335 17.48 -17.40 -16.57
C ALA A 335 16.15 -18.13 -16.87
N SER A 336 15.56 -17.92 -18.05
CA SER A 336 14.30 -18.55 -18.43
C SER A 336 14.44 -20.07 -18.55
N GLN A 337 13.44 -20.80 -18.08
CA GLN A 337 13.41 -22.25 -18.11
C GLN A 337 12.06 -22.74 -18.62
N ARG A 338 12.10 -23.66 -19.58
CA ARG A 338 10.94 -24.39 -20.06
C ARG A 338 10.96 -25.82 -19.52
N HIS A 339 9.82 -26.27 -19.06
CA HIS A 339 9.61 -27.64 -18.62
C HIS A 339 8.40 -28.24 -19.32
N ASP A 340 8.55 -29.47 -19.81
CA ASP A 340 7.46 -30.24 -20.38
C ASP A 340 6.68 -30.96 -19.28
N MET A 341 5.38 -31.13 -19.45
CA MET A 341 4.49 -31.72 -18.46
C MET A 341 3.74 -32.91 -19.08
N SER A 342 3.74 -34.04 -18.40
CA SER A 342 2.92 -35.20 -18.77
C SER A 342 1.44 -34.95 -18.48
N ALA A 343 0.57 -35.89 -18.85
CA ALA A 343 -0.87 -35.77 -18.59
C ALA A 343 -1.25 -36.06 -17.13
N GLU A 344 -0.38 -36.73 -16.37
CA GLU A 344 -0.62 -37.13 -14.98
C GLU A 344 -0.03 -36.12 -13.97
N GLU A 345 0.82 -35.21 -14.45
CA GLU A 345 1.47 -34.20 -13.63
C GLU A 345 0.60 -32.97 -13.43
N THR A 346 0.53 -32.52 -12.17
CA THR A 346 -0.12 -31.28 -11.78
C THR A 346 0.88 -30.35 -11.11
N ILE A 347 0.61 -29.05 -11.15
CA ILE A 347 1.43 -28.06 -10.46
C ILE A 347 0.95 -28.02 -9.01
N THR A 348 1.86 -28.26 -8.07
CA THR A 348 1.56 -28.35 -6.64
C THR A 348 1.94 -27.09 -5.89
N LYS A 349 2.90 -26.32 -6.40
CA LYS A 349 3.45 -25.15 -5.72
C LYS A 349 3.97 -24.14 -6.73
N VAL A 350 3.72 -22.85 -6.49
CA VAL A 350 4.29 -21.73 -7.24
C VAL A 350 4.95 -20.77 -6.25
N ARG A 351 6.25 -20.55 -6.37
CA ARG A 351 7.00 -19.58 -5.56
C ARG A 351 7.27 -18.34 -6.40
N VAL A 352 7.01 -17.16 -5.84
CA VAL A 352 7.22 -15.87 -6.51
C VAL A 352 8.02 -14.95 -5.60
N CYS A 353 9.05 -14.32 -6.15
CA CYS A 353 9.89 -13.37 -5.42
C CYS A 353 9.36 -11.94 -5.62
N LYS A 354 9.10 -11.23 -4.52
CA LYS A 354 8.65 -9.83 -4.48
C LYS A 354 9.80 -8.82 -4.46
N ASP A 355 11.03 -9.26 -4.22
CA ASP A 355 12.19 -8.38 -4.04
C ASP A 355 12.60 -7.74 -5.38
N ASP A 356 12.07 -6.54 -5.63
CA ASP A 356 12.11 -5.96 -6.97
C ASP A 356 13.50 -5.48 -7.42
N HIS A 357 14.49 -5.43 -6.52
CA HIS A 357 15.84 -4.94 -6.79
C HIS A 357 15.87 -3.59 -7.53
N GLY A 358 14.88 -2.73 -7.32
CA GLY A 358 14.70 -1.44 -7.98
C GLY A 358 13.97 -1.49 -9.34
N TRP A 359 13.51 -2.66 -9.80
CA TRP A 359 12.74 -2.83 -11.04
C TRP A 359 11.23 -2.60 -10.89
N ARG A 360 10.73 -2.49 -9.65
CA ARG A 360 9.32 -2.27 -9.29
C ARG A 360 8.35 -3.41 -9.64
N SER A 361 8.75 -4.37 -10.47
CA SER A 361 8.02 -5.60 -10.80
C SER A 361 8.49 -6.80 -9.97
N LEU A 362 7.76 -7.93 -10.04
CA LEU A 362 8.15 -9.17 -9.36
C LEU A 362 9.52 -9.66 -9.86
N ALA A 363 10.34 -10.22 -8.99
CA ALA A 363 11.74 -10.51 -9.30
C ALA A 363 11.91 -11.82 -10.07
N GLY A 364 11.14 -12.84 -9.73
CA GLY A 364 11.30 -14.19 -10.28
C GLY A 364 10.20 -15.14 -9.85
N ILE A 365 10.18 -16.31 -10.48
CA ILE A 365 9.18 -17.35 -10.30
C ILE A 365 9.81 -18.75 -10.39
N CYS A 366 9.30 -19.68 -9.58
CA CYS A 366 9.63 -21.09 -9.64
C CYS A 366 8.34 -21.91 -9.50
N MET A 367 8.19 -22.97 -10.27
CA MET A 367 7.06 -23.90 -10.17
C MET A 367 7.55 -25.30 -9.76
N THR A 368 6.69 -26.05 -9.08
CA THR A 368 6.93 -27.44 -8.67
C THR A 368 5.80 -28.33 -9.18
N LEU A 369 6.15 -29.44 -9.80
CA LEU A 369 5.20 -30.47 -10.21
C LEU A 369 4.96 -31.49 -9.08
N SER A 370 3.87 -32.24 -9.21
CA SER A 370 3.50 -33.35 -8.34
C SER A 370 4.52 -34.50 -8.30
N ASN A 371 5.39 -34.60 -9.31
CA ASN A 371 6.48 -35.59 -9.35
C ASN A 371 7.75 -35.10 -8.59
N GLY A 372 7.74 -33.86 -8.08
CA GLY A 372 8.86 -33.23 -7.37
C GLY A 372 9.77 -32.38 -8.24
N ASP A 373 9.59 -32.36 -9.57
CA ASP A 373 10.39 -31.53 -10.46
C ASP A 373 10.12 -30.05 -10.21
N GLU A 374 11.20 -29.26 -10.15
CA GLU A 374 11.15 -27.81 -10.00
C GLU A 374 11.89 -27.11 -11.13
N TRP A 375 11.34 -26.01 -11.64
CA TRP A 375 11.99 -25.18 -12.65
C TRP A 375 11.61 -23.71 -12.49
N GLY A 376 12.47 -22.84 -13.01
CA GLY A 376 12.37 -21.39 -12.90
C GLY A 376 13.57 -20.77 -12.17
N HIS A 377 13.45 -19.49 -11.82
CA HIS A 377 14.48 -18.74 -11.11
C HIS A 377 13.84 -17.63 -10.28
N LEU A 378 14.23 -17.50 -9.00
CA LEU A 378 13.62 -16.54 -8.08
C LEU A 378 14.34 -15.18 -8.04
N ASN A 379 15.53 -15.05 -8.63
CA ASN A 379 16.37 -13.84 -8.49
C ASN A 379 16.59 -13.43 -7.02
N HIS A 380 16.57 -14.40 -6.12
CA HIS A 380 16.81 -14.21 -4.69
C HIS A 380 18.18 -14.78 -4.34
N ASN A 381 19.01 -13.99 -3.64
CA ASN A 381 20.29 -14.46 -3.12
C ASN A 381 20.09 -14.96 -1.69
N ASP A 382 20.29 -16.25 -1.46
CA ASP A 382 20.27 -16.83 -0.11
C ASP A 382 21.39 -16.26 0.81
N HIS A 383 22.36 -15.53 0.26
CA HIS A 383 23.49 -14.95 1.01
C HIS A 383 23.16 -13.72 1.88
N ASP A 384 21.96 -13.15 1.78
CA ASP A 384 21.50 -12.09 2.70
C ASP A 384 20.80 -12.66 3.96
N SER A 385 20.83 -13.99 4.16
CA SER A 385 20.22 -14.68 5.30
C SER A 385 21.03 -14.67 6.60
N ASP A 386 22.23 -14.05 6.63
CA ASP A 386 22.99 -13.85 7.88
C ASP A 386 22.44 -12.71 8.77
N SER A 387 21.28 -12.13 8.44
CA SER A 387 20.45 -11.52 9.47
C SER A 387 19.53 -12.58 10.04
N ASP A 388 19.90 -13.12 11.21
CA ASP A 388 19.08 -13.97 12.08
C ASP A 388 17.70 -13.32 12.32
N SER A 389 16.80 -13.52 11.37
CA SER A 389 15.37 -13.30 11.55
C SER A 389 14.72 -14.66 11.49
N ASP A 390 14.83 -15.36 12.62
CA ASP A 390 13.90 -16.42 13.03
C ASP A 390 12.50 -15.79 13.16
N ASN A 391 11.92 -15.40 12.03
CA ASN A 391 10.53 -15.04 11.89
C ASN A 391 9.75 -16.33 11.67
N GLU A 392 9.65 -17.13 12.74
CA GLU A 392 8.44 -17.93 12.92
C GLU A 392 7.28 -16.93 13.04
N ASP A 393 6.30 -17.06 12.14
CA ASP A 393 4.98 -16.42 12.15
C ASP A 393 4.79 -15.10 11.34
N GLY A 394 4.59 -15.27 10.03
CA GLY A 394 3.82 -14.34 9.19
C GLY A 394 4.30 -14.26 7.74
N GLU A 395 3.49 -14.71 6.78
CA GLU A 395 3.78 -14.77 5.33
C GLU A 395 4.20 -13.44 4.67
N ASP A 396 3.95 -12.29 5.28
CA ASP A 396 4.18 -10.96 4.68
C ASP A 396 5.62 -10.43 4.75
N GLY A 397 6.54 -11.11 5.47
CA GLY A 397 7.94 -10.68 5.63
C GLY A 397 8.94 -11.41 4.73
N LYS A 398 8.49 -12.42 3.96
CA LYS A 398 9.37 -13.22 3.11
C LYS A 398 9.45 -12.59 1.72
N SER A 399 10.68 -12.32 1.25
CA SER A 399 10.92 -11.90 -0.14
C SER A 399 10.37 -12.91 -1.15
N VAL A 400 10.28 -14.18 -0.77
CA VAL A 400 9.67 -15.24 -1.58
C VAL A 400 8.36 -15.69 -0.93
N VAL A 401 7.27 -15.58 -1.69
CA VAL A 401 5.93 -16.00 -1.28
C VAL A 401 5.55 -17.28 -2.03
N THR A 402 4.93 -18.22 -1.33
CA THR A 402 4.50 -19.50 -1.86
C THR A 402 2.99 -19.49 -2.07
N LEU A 403 2.53 -19.90 -3.26
CA LEU A 403 1.13 -20.12 -3.61
C LEU A 403 0.91 -21.62 -3.77
N GLU A 404 0.00 -22.18 -2.97
CA GLU A 404 -0.35 -23.60 -2.94
C GLU A 404 -1.87 -23.77 -2.94
N PRO A 405 -2.40 -24.76 -3.68
CA PRO A 405 -3.82 -25.11 -3.57
C PRO A 405 -4.12 -25.68 -2.19
N ALA A 406 -5.36 -25.52 -1.73
CA ALA A 406 -5.85 -26.24 -0.55
C ALA A 406 -5.81 -27.77 -0.78
N GLU A 407 -5.90 -28.56 0.30
CA GLU A 407 -5.81 -30.03 0.24
C GLU A 407 -6.81 -30.65 -0.77
N ASP A 408 -8.01 -30.07 -0.87
CA ASP A 408 -9.11 -30.48 -1.74
C ASP A 408 -9.14 -29.74 -3.09
N GLU A 409 -8.12 -28.94 -3.40
CA GLU A 409 -8.03 -28.16 -4.63
C GLU A 409 -6.81 -28.56 -5.48
N VAL A 410 -6.82 -28.12 -6.74
CA VAL A 410 -5.72 -28.22 -7.71
C VAL A 410 -5.58 -26.92 -8.48
N ILE A 411 -4.36 -26.59 -8.90
CA ILE A 411 -4.11 -25.44 -9.78
C ILE A 411 -4.65 -25.79 -11.17
N VAL A 412 -5.60 -24.98 -11.66
CA VAL A 412 -6.25 -25.14 -12.97
C VAL A 412 -5.89 -24.04 -13.96
N GLY A 413 -5.20 -22.99 -13.52
CA GLY A 413 -4.86 -21.84 -14.35
C GLY A 413 -4.00 -20.80 -13.63
N PHE A 414 -3.73 -19.72 -14.34
CA PHE A 414 -2.97 -18.57 -13.84
C PHE A 414 -3.69 -17.27 -14.17
N TYR A 415 -3.41 -16.24 -13.40
CA TYR A 415 -3.82 -14.88 -13.71
C TYR A 415 -2.76 -13.88 -13.24
N GLY A 416 -2.86 -12.64 -13.72
CA GLY A 416 -1.93 -11.62 -13.28
C GLY A 416 -2.09 -10.29 -13.99
N GLN A 417 -1.14 -9.42 -13.71
CA GLN A 417 -1.05 -8.09 -14.28
C GLN A 417 0.37 -7.85 -14.77
N SER A 418 0.50 -7.34 -15.98
CA SER A 418 1.78 -7.07 -16.62
C SER A 418 1.84 -5.66 -17.18
N HIS A 419 3.05 -5.15 -17.38
CA HIS A 419 3.26 -3.89 -18.07
C HIS A 419 2.93 -4.04 -19.56
N PRO A 420 2.14 -3.14 -20.18
CA PRO A 420 1.66 -3.29 -21.56
C PRO A 420 2.79 -3.42 -22.61
N MET A 421 3.84 -2.61 -22.49
CA MET A 421 4.94 -2.60 -23.46
C MET A 421 6.03 -3.65 -23.17
N SER A 422 6.59 -3.68 -21.96
CA SER A 422 7.72 -4.55 -21.63
C SER A 422 7.30 -6.00 -21.31
N GLY A 423 6.05 -6.24 -20.94
CA GLY A 423 5.55 -7.55 -20.49
C GLY A 423 5.86 -7.88 -19.03
N TYR A 424 6.70 -7.09 -18.34
CA TYR A 424 7.12 -7.34 -16.95
C TYR A 424 5.93 -7.58 -16.03
N THR A 425 6.08 -8.56 -15.14
CA THR A 425 4.98 -9.07 -14.32
C THR A 425 4.91 -8.34 -12.98
N PHE A 426 3.80 -7.65 -12.73
CA PHE A 426 3.55 -6.90 -11.48
C PHE A 426 2.64 -7.66 -10.51
N GLU A 427 1.86 -8.61 -11.04
CA GLU A 427 1.09 -9.57 -10.27
C GLU A 427 1.14 -10.92 -10.98
N PHE A 428 1.42 -11.99 -10.23
CA PHE A 428 1.28 -13.36 -10.71
C PHE A 428 0.50 -14.17 -9.68
N GLY A 429 -0.51 -14.89 -10.16
CA GLY A 429 -1.39 -15.67 -9.33
C GLY A 429 -1.81 -16.98 -9.94
N VAL A 430 -2.28 -17.86 -9.08
CA VAL A 430 -2.83 -19.18 -9.41
C VAL A 430 -4.35 -19.15 -9.30
N LEU A 431 -4.99 -19.89 -10.19
CA LEU A 431 -6.41 -20.22 -10.12
C LEU A 431 -6.52 -21.66 -9.63
N THR A 432 -7.22 -21.88 -8.52
CA THR A 432 -7.45 -23.22 -7.97
C THR A 432 -8.91 -23.61 -8.09
N GLY A 433 -9.14 -24.90 -8.36
CA GLY A 433 -10.48 -25.48 -8.44
C GLY A 433 -10.55 -26.82 -7.71
N PRO A 434 -11.76 -27.35 -7.46
CA PRO A 434 -11.95 -28.59 -6.72
C PRO A 434 -11.25 -29.78 -7.38
N ARG A 435 -10.50 -30.53 -6.57
CA ARG A 435 -9.74 -31.72 -7.01
C ARG A 435 -10.70 -32.82 -7.47
N GLY A 436 -10.42 -33.40 -8.64
CA GLY A 436 -11.20 -34.52 -9.20
C GLY A 436 -12.56 -34.11 -9.79
N VAL A 437 -12.81 -32.81 -9.96
CA VAL A 437 -13.99 -32.29 -10.63
C VAL A 437 -13.58 -31.67 -11.97
N ASP A 438 -14.18 -32.14 -13.06
CA ASP A 438 -13.97 -31.53 -14.37
C ASP A 438 -14.59 -30.14 -14.40
N LEU A 439 -13.84 -29.17 -14.94
CA LEU A 439 -14.36 -27.82 -15.06
C LEU A 439 -15.53 -27.78 -16.06
N PRO A 440 -16.64 -27.11 -15.74
CA PRO A 440 -17.80 -26.99 -16.64
C PRO A 440 -17.43 -26.38 -17.99
N GLU A 441 -18.00 -26.87 -19.09
CA GLU A 441 -17.65 -26.44 -20.47
C GLU A 441 -17.74 -24.93 -20.70
N ASN A 442 -18.66 -24.24 -20.02
CA ASN A 442 -18.84 -22.79 -20.15
C ASN A 442 -17.73 -21.97 -19.48
N VAL A 443 -16.88 -22.57 -18.64
CA VAL A 443 -15.72 -21.88 -18.05
C VAL A 443 -14.80 -21.33 -19.14
N TYR A 444 -14.59 -22.09 -20.22
CA TYR A 444 -13.64 -21.75 -21.28
C TYR A 444 -14.12 -20.62 -22.18
N ASP A 445 -15.40 -20.22 -22.04
CA ASP A 445 -16.02 -19.14 -22.80
C ASP A 445 -16.23 -17.86 -21.97
N LEU A 446 -15.78 -17.87 -20.70
CA LEU A 446 -15.89 -16.72 -19.80
C LEU A 446 -15.02 -15.54 -20.29
N PRO A 447 -15.50 -14.29 -20.18
CA PRO A 447 -14.74 -13.10 -20.57
C PRO A 447 -13.36 -13.01 -19.91
N GLU A 448 -13.23 -13.48 -18.68
CA GLU A 448 -11.99 -13.48 -17.89
C GLU A 448 -10.85 -14.23 -18.59
N PHE A 449 -11.16 -15.26 -19.38
CA PHE A 449 -10.16 -16.12 -20.05
C PHE A 449 -9.99 -15.83 -21.54
N LYS A 450 -10.64 -14.79 -22.06
CA LYS A 450 -10.48 -14.36 -23.45
C LYS A 450 -9.31 -13.38 -23.52
N ILE A 451 -8.09 -13.92 -23.66
CA ILE A 451 -6.86 -13.16 -23.94
C ILE A 451 -6.74 -12.84 -25.43
#